data_AF-A0A0F9HUC5-F1
#
_entry.id   AF-A0A0F9HUC5-F1
#
_cell.length_a   1.000
_cell.length_b   1.000
_cell.length_c   1.000
_cell.angle_alpha   90.00
_cell.angle_beta   90.00
_cell.angle_gamma   90.00
#
_symmetry.space_group_name_H-M   'P 1'
#
loop_
_entity.id
_entity.type
_entity.pdbx_description
1 polymer ?
#
loop_
_entity_poly.entity_id
_entity_poly.type
_entity_poly.pdbx_seq_one_letter_code
_entity_poly.pdbx_strand_id
1 'polypeptide(L)' 'MPDSFSYVAFQSCGCLAMAMVDNPEHKRDVAREMAKGIRQGYSFHRLTTQQVREMPWVCLEHQKTAAALPTVPGEPVARG' A
#
# COMPACT_ATOMS: atom_id res chain seq x y z
N MET A 1 -20.20 3.89 -7.14
CA MET A 1 -20.01 3.32 -5.78
C MET A 1 -19.20 4.33 -5.00
N PRO A 2 -19.46 4.59 -3.71
CA PRO A 2 -18.66 5.57 -2.97
C PRO A 2 -17.19 5.16 -3.04
N ASP A 3 -16.35 6.08 -3.53
CA ASP A 3 -14.92 5.88 -3.69
C ASP A 3 -14.30 5.58 -2.32
N SER A 4 -14.17 4.30 -2.03
CA SER A 4 -13.53 3.83 -0.81
C SER A 4 -12.02 3.98 -1.00
N PHE A 5 -11.34 4.53 -0.01
CA PHE A 5 -9.88 4.64 -0.03
C PHE A 5 -9.24 3.48 0.73
N SER A 6 -8.01 3.18 0.36
CA SER A 6 -7.18 2.18 1.02
C SER A 6 -5.77 2.74 1.20
N TYR A 7 -5.18 2.47 2.35
CA TYR A 7 -3.77 2.69 2.61
C TYR A 7 -3.00 1.45 2.23
N VAL A 8 -2.02 1.61 1.36
CA VAL A 8 -1.20 0.51 0.84
C VAL A 8 0.23 0.73 1.25
N ALA A 9 0.85 -0.26 1.89
CA ALA A 9 2.27 -0.23 2.19
C ALA A 9 3.07 -0.97 1.14
N PHE A 10 4.14 -0.32 0.71
CA PHE A 10 5.12 -0.85 -0.21
C PHE A 10 6.45 -1.09 0.51
N GLN A 11 7.08 -2.21 0.19
CA GLN A 11 8.47 -2.47 0.58
C GLN A 11 9.46 -1.65 -0.25
N SER A 12 10.71 -1.61 0.19
CA SER A 12 11.81 -0.98 -0.56
C SER A 12 12.01 -1.55 -1.96
N CYS A 13 11.63 -2.82 -2.17
CA CYS A 13 11.61 -3.50 -3.46
C CYS A 13 10.44 -3.06 -4.38
N GLY A 14 9.59 -2.15 -3.93
CA GLY A 14 8.41 -1.66 -4.67
C GLY A 14 7.19 -2.58 -4.58
N CYS A 15 7.25 -3.63 -3.75
CA CYS A 15 6.21 -4.64 -3.65
C CYS A 15 5.14 -4.27 -2.63
N LEU A 16 3.87 -4.54 -2.97
CA LEU A 16 2.75 -4.35 -2.05
C LEU A 16 2.84 -5.35 -0.91
N ALA A 17 3.13 -4.86 0.29
CA ALA A 17 3.30 -5.69 1.49
C ALA A 17 2.00 -5.83 2.29
N MET A 18 1.16 -4.78 2.27
CA MET A 18 -0.11 -4.77 2.98
C MET A 18 -1.05 -3.72 2.38
N ALA A 19 -2.34 -3.95 2.49
CA ALA A 19 -3.37 -2.96 2.22
C ALA A 19 -4.37 -2.93 3.37
N MET A 20 -4.79 -1.73 3.75
CA MET A 20 -5.78 -1.47 4.78
C MET A 20 -6.87 -0.58 4.19
N VAL A 21 -8.13 -0.93 4.44
CA VAL A 21 -9.26 -0.08 4.02
C VAL A 21 -9.37 1.11 4.96
N ASP A 22 -9.58 2.30 4.39
CA ASP A 22 -9.81 3.54 5.13
C ASP A 22 -11.22 3.53 5.74
N ASN A 23 -11.39 2.73 6.81
CA ASN A 23 -12.62 2.67 7.59
C ASN A 23 -12.51 3.62 8.81
N PRO A 24 -13.34 4.68 8.91
CA PRO A 24 -13.28 5.64 10.00
C PRO A 24 -13.53 5.04 11.39
N GLU A 25 -14.26 3.92 11.49
CA GLU A 25 -14.51 3.22 12.75
C GLU A 25 -13.22 2.58 13.31
N HIS A 26 -12.28 2.22 12.43
CA HIS A 26 -11.01 1.58 12.77
C HIS A 26 -9.80 2.49 12.60
N LYS A 27 -9.99 3.82 12.50
CA LYS A 27 -8.92 4.79 12.23
C LYS A 27 -7.71 4.69 13.17
N ARG A 28 -7.93 4.34 14.45
CA ARG A 28 -6.87 4.19 15.45
C ARG A 28 -6.02 2.94 15.20
N ASP A 29 -6.67 1.85 14.81
CA ASP A 29 -5.98 0.59 14.51
C ASP A 29 -5.19 0.72 13.22
N VAL A 30 -5.80 1.32 12.18
CA VAL A 30 -5.13 1.64 10.91
C VAL A 30 -3.90 2.53 11.14
N ALA A 31 -4.05 3.63 11.89
CA ALA A 31 -2.91 4.51 12.19
C ALA A 31 -1.80 3.80 12.97
N ARG A 32 -2.15 2.90 13.89
CA ARG A 32 -1.18 2.10 14.65
C ARG A 32 -0.40 1.14 13.75
N GLU A 33 -1.08 0.43 12.86
CA GLU A 33 -0.43 -0.47 11.89
C GLU A 33 0.41 0.30 10.87
N MET A 34 -0.06 1.46 10.39
CA MET A 34 0.74 2.34 9.55
C MET A 34 2.03 2.79 10.25
N ALA A 35 1.94 3.22 11.51
CA ALA A 35 3.11 3.61 12.29
C ALA A 35 4.11 2.45 12.49
N LYS A 36 3.61 1.23 12.72
CA LYS A 36 4.47 0.03 12.76
C LYS A 36 5.16 -0.22 11.42
N GLY A 37 4.42 -0.14 10.32
CA GLY A 37 4.97 -0.35 8.98
C GLY A 37 6.02 0.68 8.60
N ILE A 38 5.82 1.96 8.95
CA ILE A 38 6.81 3.02 8.72
C ILE A 38 8.11 2.73 9.47
N ARG A 39 8.02 2.27 10.73
CA ARG A 39 9.21 1.86 11.52
C ARG A 39 9.93 0.64 10.94
N GLN A 40 9.20 -0.24 10.24
CA GLN A 40 9.75 -1.37 9.51
C GLN A 40 10.32 -0.98 8.14
N GLY A 41 10.23 0.29 7.75
CA GLY A 41 10.75 0.80 6.47
C GLY A 41 9.78 0.72 5.30
N TYR A 42 8.49 0.44 5.54
CA TYR A 42 7.47 0.47 4.50
C TYR A 42 7.08 1.91 4.14
N SER A 43 6.78 2.12 2.86
CA SER A 43 6.27 3.39 2.35
C SER A 43 4.77 3.27 2.11
N PHE A 44 3.96 4.16 2.68
CA PHE A 44 2.51 4.11 2.54
C PHE A 44 2.02 5.08 1.46
N HIS A 45 1.11 4.59 0.61
CA HIS A 45 0.40 5.39 -0.38
C HIS A 45 -1.10 5.25 -0.14
N ARG A 46 -1.83 6.35 -0.36
CA ARG A 46 -3.29 6.33 -0.33
C ARG A 46 -3.82 6.16 -1.74
N LEU A 47 -4.58 5.10 -1.96
CA LEU A 47 -5.12 4.71 -3.26
C LEU A 47 -6.62 4.49 -3.14
N THR A 48 -7.33 4.49 -4.25
CA THR A 48 -8.72 4.01 -4.24
C THR A 48 -8.72 2.50 -4.08
N THR A 49 -9.70 1.95 -3.36
CA THR A 49 -9.83 0.50 -3.16
C THR A 49 -9.92 -0.24 -4.51
N GLN A 50 -10.46 0.40 -5.55
CA GLN A 50 -10.45 -0.16 -6.89
C GLN A 50 -9.03 -0.30 -7.45
N GLN A 51 -8.20 0.75 -7.38
CA GLN A 51 -6.80 0.68 -7.81
C GLN A 51 -6.04 -0.42 -7.08
N VAL A 52 -6.26 -0.60 -5.77
CA VAL A 52 -5.61 -1.66 -4.98
C VAL A 52 -6.03 -3.06 -5.41
N ARG A 53 -7.28 -3.25 -5.85
CA ARG A 53 -7.77 -4.54 -6.36
C ARG A 53 -7.20 -4.86 -7.74
N GLU A 54 -6.96 -3.84 -8.55
CA GLU A 54 -6.37 -3.98 -9.89
C GLU A 54 -4.83 -4.12 -9.83
N MET A 55 -4.21 -3.79 -8.70
CA MET A 55 -2.77 -3.92 -8.51
C MET A 55 -2.32 -5.38 -8.39
N PRO A 56 -1.16 -5.74 -8.97
CA PRO A 56 -0.57 -7.04 -8.74
C PRO A 56 0.03 -7.13 -7.32
N TRP A 57 -0.48 -8.06 -6.51
CA TRP A 57 0.02 -8.37 -5.16
C TRP A 57 1.29 -9.25 -5.19
N VAL A 58 2.05 -9.18 -6.27
CA VAL A 58 3.22 -10.02 -6.50
C VAL A 58 4.48 -9.18 -6.50
N CYS A 59 5.46 -9.65 -5.76
CA CYS A 59 6.74 -8.99 -5.67
C CYS A 59 7.67 -9.45 -6.79
N LEU A 60 8.04 -8.55 -7.69
CA LEU A 60 8.82 -8.89 -8.88
C LEU A 60 10.31 -9.17 -8.58
N GLU A 61 10.86 -8.63 -7.49
CA GLU A 61 12.18 -9.07 -7.00
C GLU A 61 12.13 -10.49 -6.38
N HIS A 62 10.98 -10.91 -5.84
CA HIS A 62 10.74 -12.31 -5.45
C HIS A 62 10.26 -13.17 -6.63
N GLN A 63 9.86 -12.57 -7.76
CA GLN A 63 9.64 -13.22 -9.05
C GLN A 63 10.80 -12.92 -10.01
N LYS A 64 11.96 -13.57 -9.82
CA LYS A 64 12.88 -13.86 -10.94
C LYS A 64 12.24 -14.77 -12.02
N THR A 65 10.95 -14.61 -12.29
CA THR A 65 10.21 -15.37 -13.30
C THR A 65 9.16 -14.58 -14.08
N ALA A 66 8.88 -13.28 -13.87
CA ALA A 66 8.09 -12.52 -14.86
C ALA A 66 7.99 -11.01 -14.61
N ALA A 67 8.74 -10.22 -15.38
CA ALA A 67 8.35 -8.95 -16.00
C ALA A 67 7.76 -7.78 -15.16
N ALA A 68 8.47 -6.63 -15.25
CA ALA A 68 8.00 -5.24 -15.23
C ALA A 68 7.26 -4.73 -13.97
N LEU A 69 7.99 -3.97 -13.14
CA LEU A 69 7.44 -3.20 -12.01
C LEU A 69 6.37 -2.21 -12.49
N PRO A 70 5.14 -2.26 -11.96
CA PRO A 70 4.15 -1.23 -12.22
C PRO A 70 4.48 0.04 -11.41
N THR A 71 4.48 1.18 -12.10
CA THR A 71 4.56 2.52 -11.51
C THR A 71 3.38 2.73 -10.57
N VAL A 72 3.61 2.93 -9.27
CA VAL A 72 2.53 3.15 -8.27
C VAL A 72 1.85 4.50 -8.55
N PRO A 73 0.55 4.54 -8.93
CA PRO A 73 -0.16 5.77 -9.15
C PRO A 73 -0.79 6.24 -7.83
N GLY A 74 -0.11 7.08 -7.05
CA GLY A 74 -0.69 7.67 -5.84
C GLY A 74 0.24 8.62 -5.10
N GLU A 75 -0.33 9.57 -4.35
CA GLU A 75 0.45 10.51 -3.55
C GLU A 75 1.12 9.79 -2.37
N PRO A 76 2.45 9.97 -2.19
CA PRO A 76 3.15 9.41 -1.04
C PRO A 76 2.64 10.07 0.24
N VAL A 77 2.26 9.26 1.22
CA VAL A 77 1.91 9.79 2.55
C VAL A 77 3.23 10.13 3.25
N ALA A 78 3.46 11.43 3.46
CA ALA A 78 4.74 11.99 3.91
C ALA A 78 5.33 11.26 5.13
N ARG A 79 6.65 11.05 5.08
CA ARG A 79 7.47 10.58 6.21
C ARG A 79 7.57 11.73 7.22
N GLY A 80 6.70 11.72 8.23
CA GLY A 80 6.77 12.59 9.41
C GLY A 80 7.84 12.11 10.39
#